data_AF-X1B6X2-F1
#
_entry.id   AF-X1B6X2-F1
#
_cell.length_a   1.000
_cell.length_b   1.000
_cell.length_c   1.000
_cell.angle_alpha   90.00
_cell.angle_beta   90.00
_cell.angle_gamma   90.00
#
_symmetry.space_group_name_H-M   'P 1'
#
loop_
_entity.id
_entity.type
_entity.pdbx_description
1 polymer ?
#
loop_
_entity_poly.entity_id
_entity_poly.type
_entity_poly.pdbx_seq_one_letter_code
_entity_poly.pdbx_strand_id
1 'polypeptide(L)'
;MSKLFGTFGVRGLANRELTPKLAFELGLALATHLNGKGKIAVGHDNRTSSEMLEHALIAGLTAGGCEALKLGLTPTPVLSFAIRHFSCDAGIIITASHNPPEYNGIKFWDSEGAGFERKREREIERIVFKGGKRADWQHIGRVSEADPL
;
A
#
# COMPACT_ATOMS: atom_id res chain seq x y z
N MET A 1 5.73 16.43 -14.50
CA MET A 1 6.02 15.56 -13.33
C MET A 1 6.26 14.16 -13.85
N SER A 2 7.34 13.52 -13.42
CA SER A 2 7.75 12.18 -13.86
C SER A 2 6.76 11.11 -13.37
N LYS A 3 6.65 10.03 -14.15
CA LYS A 3 5.85 8.83 -13.85
C LYS A 3 6.33 8.16 -12.54
N LEU A 4 5.40 7.82 -11.63
CA LEU A 4 5.64 7.12 -10.36
C LEU A 4 5.71 5.59 -10.53
N PHE A 5 4.83 5.01 -11.36
CA PHE A 5 4.78 3.56 -11.53
C PHE A 5 5.75 3.06 -12.60
N GLY A 6 6.65 2.15 -12.19
CA GLY A 6 7.64 1.48 -13.05
C GLY A 6 7.09 0.24 -13.75
N THR A 7 7.85 -0.85 -13.84
CA THR A 7 7.36 -2.12 -14.44
C THR A 7 6.32 -2.82 -13.56
N PHE A 8 6.43 -2.70 -12.23
CA PHE A 8 5.45 -3.23 -11.27
C PHE A 8 5.60 -2.49 -9.93
N GLY A 9 4.62 -1.64 -9.61
CA GLY A 9 4.62 -0.77 -8.43
C GLY A 9 5.54 0.46 -8.53
N VAL A 10 5.63 1.17 -7.41
CA VAL A 10 6.54 2.31 -7.18
C VAL A 10 7.82 1.76 -6.54
N ARG A 11 9.00 2.16 -7.02
CA ARG A 11 10.29 1.77 -6.45
C ARG A 11 11.26 2.95 -6.44
N GLY A 12 12.16 2.96 -5.48
CA GLY A 12 13.23 3.95 -5.41
C GLY A 12 14.12 3.74 -4.19
N LEU A 13 15.16 4.57 -4.11
CA LEU A 13 16.02 4.64 -2.92
C LEU A 13 15.19 5.09 -1.71
N ALA A 14 15.23 4.31 -0.64
CA ALA A 14 14.51 4.61 0.59
C ALA A 14 15.00 5.95 1.19
N ASN A 15 14.09 6.74 1.73
CA ASN A 15 14.35 8.08 2.28
C ASN A 15 14.94 9.12 1.31
N ARG A 16 15.00 8.83 0.02
CA ARG A 16 15.39 9.79 -1.02
C ARG A 16 14.31 9.94 -2.08
N GLU A 17 13.98 8.84 -2.74
CA GLU A 17 12.98 8.77 -3.79
C GLU A 17 11.67 8.20 -3.24
N LEU A 18 11.78 7.07 -2.52
CA LEU A 18 10.66 6.47 -1.79
C LEU A 18 10.68 6.94 -0.35
N THR A 19 9.89 7.98 -0.08
CA THR A 19 9.83 8.65 1.23
C THR A 19 8.57 8.25 2.00
N PRO A 20 8.55 8.42 3.34
CA PRO A 20 7.33 8.26 4.14
C PRO A 20 6.17 9.12 3.64
N LYS A 21 6.46 10.35 3.18
CA LYS A 21 5.45 11.23 2.57
C LYS A 21 4.80 10.58 1.35
N LEU A 22 5.61 10.03 0.44
CA LEU A 22 5.09 9.34 -0.75
C LEU A 22 4.30 8.08 -0.37
N ALA A 23 4.76 7.31 0.62
CA ALA A 23 4.03 6.14 1.12
C ALA A 23 2.66 6.52 1.69
N PHE A 24 2.58 7.60 2.48
CA PHE A 24 1.31 8.17 2.96
C PHE A 24 0.39 8.58 1.80
N GLU A 25 0.93 9.31 0.81
CA GLU A 25 0.15 9.74 -0.35
C GLU A 25 -0.39 8.56 -1.18
N LEU A 26 0.39 7.48 -1.31
CA LEU A 26 -0.02 6.24 -1.97
C LEU A 26 -1.14 5.50 -1.20
N GLY A 27 -1.03 5.41 0.13
CA GLY A 27 -2.10 4.88 0.98
C GLY A 27 -3.39 5.69 0.85
N LEU A 28 -3.30 7.02 0.96
CA LEU A 28 -4.45 7.92 0.80
C LEU A 28 -5.06 7.82 -0.61
N ALA A 29 -4.23 7.64 -1.64
CA ALA A 29 -4.69 7.48 -3.00
C ALA A 29 -5.48 6.18 -3.21
N LEU A 30 -5.03 5.06 -2.64
CA LEU A 30 -5.81 3.82 -2.67
C LEU A 30 -7.13 3.98 -1.91
N ALA A 31 -7.10 4.58 -0.72
CA ALA A 31 -8.33 4.81 0.03
C ALA A 31 -9.32 5.69 -0.74
N THR A 32 -8.84 6.73 -1.41
CA THR A 32 -9.66 7.58 -2.28
C THR A 32 -10.24 6.80 -3.46
N HIS A 33 -9.45 5.93 -4.09
CA HIS A 33 -9.89 5.06 -5.18
C HIS A 33 -11.03 4.13 -4.74
N LEU A 34 -10.97 3.65 -3.50
CA LEU A 34 -12.00 2.79 -2.89
C LEU A 34 -13.13 3.58 -2.20
N ASN A 35 -13.20 4.91 -2.41
CA ASN A 35 -14.18 5.81 -1.80
C ASN A 35 -14.22 5.75 -0.27
N GLY A 36 -13.05 5.56 0.36
CA GLY A 36 -12.88 5.51 1.81
C GLY A 36 -13.51 4.29 2.46
N LYS A 37 -13.67 3.20 1.71
CA LYS A 37 -14.25 1.94 2.18
C LYS A 37 -13.33 0.77 1.89
N GLY A 38 -13.50 -0.29 2.65
CA GLY A 38 -12.82 -1.56 2.43
C GLY A 38 -11.66 -1.82 3.39
N LYS A 39 -11.29 -3.10 3.47
CA LYS A 39 -10.20 -3.63 4.29
C LYS A 39 -9.00 -3.94 3.41
N ILE A 40 -7.83 -3.43 3.79
CA ILE A 40 -6.61 -3.49 2.99
C ILE A 40 -5.56 -4.29 3.73
N ALA A 41 -5.14 -5.42 3.16
CA ALA A 41 -4.02 -6.20 3.70
C ALA A 41 -2.70 -5.47 3.41
N VAL A 42 -1.86 -5.28 4.43
CA VAL A 42 -0.55 -4.64 4.30
C VAL A 42 0.51 -5.58 4.85
N GLY A 43 1.51 -5.90 4.05
CA GLY A 43 2.67 -6.67 4.48
C GLY A 43 3.97 -6.12 3.89
N HIS A 44 5.10 -6.61 4.38
CA HIS A 44 6.41 -6.15 3.93
C HIS A 44 7.49 -7.24 3.98
N ASP A 45 8.60 -7.01 3.27
CA ASP A 45 9.81 -7.81 3.41
C ASP A 45 10.72 -7.31 4.56
N ASN A 46 11.86 -7.96 4.78
CA ASN A 46 12.77 -7.67 5.88
C ASN A 46 13.70 -6.45 5.68
N ARG A 47 13.42 -5.54 4.74
CA ARG A 47 14.23 -4.33 4.57
C ARG A 47 14.09 -3.42 5.79
N THR A 48 15.19 -2.80 6.22
CA THR A 48 15.21 -1.87 7.36
C THR A 48 14.29 -0.66 7.18
N SER A 49 13.97 -0.30 5.93
CA SER A 49 13.06 0.80 5.60
C SER A 49 11.58 0.41 5.58
N SER A 50 11.25 -0.88 5.67
CA SER A 50 9.89 -1.37 5.44
C SER A 50 8.90 -0.93 6.52
N GLU A 51 9.22 -1.04 7.80
CA GLU A 51 8.30 -0.64 8.90
C GLU A 51 7.96 0.85 8.84
N MET A 52 8.96 1.71 8.59
CA MET A 52 8.75 3.14 8.41
C MET A 52 7.78 3.44 7.26
N LEU A 53 7.93 2.76 6.12
CA LEU A 53 7.03 2.90 4.98
C LEU A 53 5.64 2.33 5.28
N GLU A 54 5.56 1.22 6.02
CA GLU A 54 4.31 0.58 6.43
C GLU A 54 3.48 1.52 7.30
N HIS A 55 4.07 2.08 8.35
CA HIS A 55 3.38 3.01 9.24
C HIS A 55 2.86 4.24 8.48
N ALA A 56 3.67 4.82 7.60
CA ALA A 56 3.27 5.98 6.80
C ALA A 56 2.13 5.64 5.83
N LEU A 57 2.21 4.49 5.16
CA LEU A 57 1.19 4.00 4.24
C LEU A 57 -0.14 3.72 4.95
N ILE A 58 -0.09 3.06 6.10
CA ILE A 58 -1.27 2.80 6.94
C ILE A 58 -1.91 4.10 7.40
N ALA A 59 -1.13 5.08 7.83
CA ALA A 59 -1.65 6.40 8.17
C ALA A 59 -2.39 7.06 7.00
N GLY A 60 -1.91 6.86 5.76
CA GLY A 60 -2.60 7.32 4.55
C GLY A 60 -3.92 6.60 4.31
N LEU A 61 -3.93 5.27 4.45
CA LEU A 61 -5.13 4.44 4.29
C LEU A 61 -6.23 4.83 5.29
N THR A 62 -5.89 4.91 6.57
CA THR A 62 -6.86 5.22 7.63
C THR A 62 -7.32 6.67 7.56
N ALA A 63 -6.45 7.61 7.20
CA ALA A 63 -6.84 9.00 6.95
C ALA A 63 -7.83 9.13 5.79
N GLY A 64 -7.84 8.20 4.83
CA GLY A 64 -8.81 8.13 3.74
C GLY A 64 -10.09 7.36 4.09
N GLY A 65 -10.15 6.69 5.24
CA GLY A 65 -11.32 5.97 5.75
C GLY A 65 -11.27 4.44 5.60
N CYS A 66 -10.26 3.88 4.93
CA CYS A 66 -10.13 2.43 4.78
C CYS A 66 -9.56 1.77 6.05
N GLU A 67 -9.95 0.52 6.31
CA GLU A 67 -9.37 -0.30 7.36
C GLU A 67 -8.04 -0.91 6.87
N ALA A 68 -7.01 -0.93 7.71
CA ALA A 68 -5.73 -1.57 7.42
C ALA A 68 -5.57 -2.83 8.26
N LEU A 69 -5.34 -3.97 7.60
CA LEU A 69 -4.98 -5.24 8.22
C LEU A 69 -3.47 -5.45 8.08
N LYS A 70 -2.74 -5.29 9.18
CA LYS A 70 -1.29 -5.50 9.24
C LYS A 70 -0.98 -6.99 9.31
N LEU A 71 -0.19 -7.45 8.33
CA LEU A 71 0.38 -8.80 8.29
C LEU A 71 1.86 -8.80 8.70
N GLY A 72 2.50 -7.63 8.77
CA GLY A 72 3.92 -7.50 9.13
C GLY A 72 4.85 -8.16 8.10
N LEU A 73 5.85 -8.88 8.60
CA LEU A 73 6.83 -9.58 7.76
C LEU A 73 6.15 -10.72 6.98
N THR A 74 5.95 -10.50 5.68
CA THR A 74 5.09 -11.34 4.84
C THR A 74 5.72 -11.58 3.46
N PRO A 75 5.93 -12.83 3.04
CA PRO A 75 6.27 -13.14 1.65
C PRO A 75 5.17 -12.65 0.69
N THR A 76 5.55 -12.10 -0.47
CA THR A 76 4.58 -11.65 -1.48
C THR A 76 3.48 -12.66 -1.85
N PRO A 77 3.73 -13.98 -2.02
CA PRO A 77 2.63 -14.93 -2.27
C PRO A 77 1.70 -15.11 -1.06
N VAL A 78 2.19 -14.92 0.17
CA VAL A 78 1.36 -14.98 1.38
C VAL A 78 0.40 -13.79 1.44
N LEU A 79 0.82 -12.58 0.99
CA LEU A 79 -0.11 -11.46 0.83
C LEU A 79 -1.27 -11.81 -0.11
N SER A 80 -0.97 -12.39 -1.28
CA SER A 80 -2.00 -12.79 -2.26
C SER A 80 -3.02 -13.77 -1.67
N PHE A 81 -2.54 -14.76 -0.92
CA PHE A 81 -3.39 -15.68 -0.16
C PHE A 81 -4.20 -14.95 0.93
N ALA A 82 -3.56 -14.12 1.74
CA ALA A 82 -4.15 -13.43 2.88
C ALA A 82 -5.29 -12.49 2.47
N ILE A 83 -5.17 -11.82 1.32
CA ILE A 83 -6.24 -10.97 0.77
C ILE A 83 -7.54 -11.78 0.64
N ARG A 84 -7.46 -12.97 0.05
CA ARG A 84 -8.64 -13.84 -0.13
C ARG A 84 -9.08 -14.46 1.19
N HIS A 85 -8.13 -14.92 2.00
CA HIS A 85 -8.39 -15.58 3.27
C HIS A 85 -9.14 -14.68 4.26
N PHE A 86 -8.73 -13.41 4.35
CA PHE A 86 -9.35 -12.42 5.23
C PHE A 86 -10.43 -11.56 4.55
N SER A 87 -10.80 -11.88 3.30
CA SER A 87 -11.79 -11.13 2.50
C SER A 87 -11.47 -9.62 2.43
N CYS A 88 -10.21 -9.30 2.13
CA CYS A 88 -9.76 -7.92 1.92
C CYS A 88 -10.13 -7.45 0.51
N ASP A 89 -10.43 -6.16 0.38
CA ASP A 89 -10.81 -5.52 -0.88
C ASP A 89 -9.60 -5.19 -1.76
N ALA A 90 -8.42 -5.08 -1.15
CA ALA A 90 -7.14 -4.91 -1.81
C ALA A 90 -6.00 -5.35 -0.89
N GLY A 91 -4.78 -5.38 -1.43
CA GLY A 91 -3.58 -5.51 -0.61
C GLY A 91 -2.39 -4.71 -1.13
N ILE A 92 -1.43 -4.50 -0.25
CA ILE A 92 -0.18 -3.78 -0.52
C ILE A 92 0.99 -4.56 0.06
N ILE A 93 2.01 -4.82 -0.76
CA ILE A 93 3.30 -5.33 -0.27
C ILE A 93 4.37 -4.25 -0.40
N ILE A 94 5.13 -4.05 0.67
CA ILE A 94 6.30 -3.17 0.71
C ILE A 94 7.54 -4.03 0.49
N THR A 95 8.12 -3.91 -0.71
CA THR A 95 9.31 -4.66 -1.12
C THR A 95 9.87 -4.10 -2.42
N ALA A 96 11.21 -4.06 -2.54
CA ALA A 96 11.88 -3.95 -3.83
C ALA A 96 12.34 -5.31 -4.39
N SER A 97 11.87 -6.43 -3.83
CA SER A 97 12.16 -7.78 -4.29
C SER A 97 13.67 -8.02 -4.39
N HIS A 98 14.23 -8.16 -5.59
CA HIS A 98 15.65 -8.45 -5.83
C HIS A 98 16.57 -7.22 -5.84
N ASN A 99 16.03 -6.00 -5.75
CA ASN A 99 16.86 -4.79 -5.78
C ASN A 99 17.80 -4.71 -4.55
N PRO A 100 18.93 -3.96 -4.66
CA PRO A 100 19.86 -3.76 -3.54
C PRO A 100 19.19 -3.25 -2.25
N PRO A 101 19.82 -3.43 -1.07
CA PRO A 101 19.20 -3.17 0.24
C PRO A 101 18.71 -1.73 0.45
N GLU A 102 19.36 -0.74 -0.17
CA GLU A 102 19.03 0.68 -0.10
C GLU A 102 17.75 1.06 -0.87
N TYR A 103 17.25 0.17 -1.72
CA TYR A 103 15.97 0.34 -2.41
C TYR A 103 14.80 -0.18 -1.57
N ASN A 104 13.61 0.37 -1.78
CA ASN A 104 12.36 -0.28 -1.40
C ASN A 104 11.28 0.00 -2.46
N GLY A 105 10.08 -0.54 -2.29
CA GLY A 105 8.99 -0.39 -3.23
C GLY A 105 7.63 -0.64 -2.61
N ILE A 106 6.59 -0.18 -3.29
CA ILE A 106 5.18 -0.35 -2.91
C ILE A 106 4.43 -0.87 -4.12
N LYS A 107 3.76 -2.01 -3.95
CA LYS A 107 3.04 -2.72 -5.02
C LYS A 107 1.63 -3.04 -4.53
N PHE A 108 0.66 -3.08 -5.44
CA PHE A 108 -0.77 -3.18 -5.12
C PHE A 108 -1.39 -4.46 -5.69
N TRP A 109 -2.34 -5.01 -4.95
CA TRP A 109 -3.12 -6.20 -5.28
C TRP A 109 -4.61 -5.89 -5.23
N ASP A 110 -5.38 -6.53 -6.10
CA ASP A 110 -6.84 -6.53 -6.05
C ASP A 110 -7.40 -7.58 -5.10
N SER A 111 -8.73 -7.56 -4.93
CA SER A 111 -9.48 -8.48 -4.08
C SER A 111 -9.33 -9.95 -4.45
N GLU A 112 -8.95 -10.25 -5.71
CA GLU A 112 -8.72 -11.63 -6.17
C GLU A 112 -7.30 -12.13 -5.81
N GLY A 113 -6.49 -11.28 -5.18
CA GLY A 113 -5.10 -11.58 -4.88
C GLY A 113 -4.19 -11.48 -6.10
N ALA A 114 -4.59 -10.77 -7.15
CA ALA A 114 -3.75 -10.49 -8.31
C ALA A 114 -3.13 -9.09 -8.21
N GLY A 115 -1.92 -8.93 -8.74
CA GLY A 115 -1.27 -7.62 -8.83
C GLY A 115 -2.07 -6.65 -9.71
N PHE A 116 -2.15 -5.38 -9.33
CA PHE A 116 -2.89 -4.37 -10.08
C PHE A 116 -2.45 -4.28 -11.54
N GLU A 117 -3.44 -4.24 -12.42
CA GLU A 117 -3.22 -3.90 -13.83
C GLU A 117 -2.78 -2.44 -14.00
N ARG A 118 -2.13 -2.17 -15.14
CA ARG A 118 -1.62 -0.83 -15.50
C ARG A 118 -2.66 0.27 -15.44
N LYS A 119 -3.91 -0.03 -15.75
CA LYS A 119 -5.00 0.94 -15.71
C LYS A 119 -5.24 1.42 -14.27
N ARG A 120 -5.29 0.50 -13.30
CA ARG A 120 -5.46 0.82 -11.88
C ARG A 120 -4.25 1.53 -11.32
N GLU A 121 -3.03 1.10 -11.65
CA GLU A 121 -1.79 1.82 -11.26
C GLU A 121 -1.82 3.29 -11.70
N ARG A 122 -2.23 3.58 -12.94
CA ARG A 122 -2.39 4.96 -13.45
C ARG A 122 -3.49 5.75 -12.74
N GLU A 123 -4.53 5.09 -12.27
CA GLU A 123 -5.59 5.74 -11.49
C GLU A 123 -5.07 6.17 -10.11
N ILE A 124 -4.34 5.28 -9.43
CA ILE A 124 -3.65 5.61 -8.16
C ILE A 124 -2.67 6.77 -8.38
N GLU A 125 -1.82 6.70 -9.40
CA GLU A 125 -0.87 7.76 -9.77
C GLU A 125 -1.56 9.12 -9.97
N ARG A 126 -2.69 9.12 -10.70
CA ARG A 126 -3.46 10.35 -10.93
C ARG A 126 -3.99 10.93 -9.62
N ILE A 127 -4.44 10.10 -8.70
CA ILE A 127 -4.95 10.56 -7.41
C ILE A 127 -3.82 11.13 -6.55
N VAL A 128 -2.63 10.50 -6.53
CA VAL A 128 -1.45 11.05 -5.86
C VAL A 128 -1.14 12.47 -6.35
N PHE A 129 -1.12 12.69 -7.67
CA PHE A 129 -0.84 14.03 -8.22
C PHE A 129 -1.97 15.06 -8.01
N LYS A 130 -3.23 14.62 -7.93
CA LYS A 130 -4.37 15.52 -7.66
C LYS A 130 -4.57 15.82 -6.18
N GLY A 131 -4.06 14.97 -5.30
CA GLY A 131 -4.37 14.95 -3.87
C GLY A 131 -5.53 14.02 -3.56
N GLY A 132 -5.29 13.04 -2.68
CA GLY A 132 -6.32 12.14 -2.17
C GLY A 132 -7.30 12.84 -1.21
N LYS A 133 -8.47 12.22 -1.02
CA LYS A 133 -9.53 12.70 -0.13
C LYS A 133 -9.36 12.11 1.26
N ARG A 134 -9.45 12.96 2.28
CA ARG A 134 -9.45 12.55 3.69
C ARG A 134 -10.88 12.30 4.17
N ALA A 135 -11.05 11.31 5.02
CA ALA A 135 -12.30 11.04 5.70
C ALA A 135 -12.62 12.11 6.75
N ASP A 136 -13.91 12.25 7.08
CA ASP A 136 -14.34 12.96 8.27
C ASP A 136 -13.84 12.24 9.54
N TRP A 137 -13.71 12.96 10.66
CA TRP A 137 -13.18 12.41 11.91
C TRP A 137 -13.95 11.18 12.42
N GLN A 138 -15.25 11.08 12.13
CA GLN A 138 -16.09 9.94 12.52
C GLN A 138 -15.84 8.68 11.68
N HIS A 139 -15.18 8.84 10.53
CA HIS A 139 -14.99 7.81 9.52
C HIS A 139 -13.50 7.49 9.29
N ILE A 140 -12.62 7.88 10.21
CA ILE A 140 -11.21 7.49 10.16
C ILE A 140 -11.12 5.96 10.27
N GLY A 141 -10.35 5.36 9.36
CA GLY A 141 -10.18 3.92 9.31
C GLY A 141 -9.45 3.35 10.53
N ARG A 142 -9.64 2.06 10.78
CA ARG A 142 -9.03 1.35 11.90
C ARG A 142 -7.87 0.48 11.44
N VAL A 143 -6.97 0.19 12.37
CA VAL A 143 -5.85 -0.74 12.17
C VAL A 143 -6.10 -1.99 13.00
N SER A 144 -5.94 -3.16 12.39
CA SER A 144 -5.91 -4.45 13.06
C SER A 144 -4.70 -5.24 12.59
N GLU A 145 -4.36 -6.31 13.31
CA GLU A 145 -3.24 -7.20 12.98
C GLU A 145 -3.74 -8.63 12.84
N ALA A 146 -3.14 -9.41 11.96
CA ALA A 146 -3.40 -10.85 11.84
C ALA A 146 -2.14 -11.58 11.36
N ASP A 147 -1.97 -12.80 11.86
CA ASP A 147 -1.01 -13.76 11.30
C ASP A 147 -1.70 -14.55 10.18
N PRO A 148 -1.22 -14.48 8.92
CA PRO A 148 -1.78 -15.26 7.82
C PRO A 148 -1.34 -16.74 7.82
N LEU A 149 -0.51 -17.19 8.78
CA LEU A 149 0.04 -18.55 8.87
C LEU A 149 -0.24 -19.25 10.21
#